data_AF-A0A8H3YRJ5-F1
#
_entry.id   AF-A0A8H3YRJ5-F1
#
_cell.length_a   1.000
_cell.length_b   1.000
_cell.length_c   1.000
_cell.angle_alpha   90.00
_cell.angle_beta   90.00
_cell.angle_gamma   90.00
#
_symmetry.space_group_name_H-M   'P 1'
#
loop_
_entity.id
_entity.type
_entity.pdbx_description
1 polymer ?
#
loop_
_entity_poly.entity_id
_entity_poly.type
_entity_poly.pdbx_seq_one_letter_code
_entity_poly.pdbx_strand_id
1 'polypeptide(L)'
;MNSISGGNTIGPLICGFVVESIGWRWHKWMAVIFTSINFIAVLLFVPETQYNRDISKSLGSETSAGSVQTSDPNLASSSELVKVEKSPGGKEAEVASQTDAHPALQIPKKTWLQEMSLWNELPKDTNLWEMFIRPLPLIVYPAVMFSFLTYAVSLAWVVAINILNSFILQAPPYNWKPSINGLINIPALLGNLLGSVTGGWLVDKYSDWRARKNNGVFKPESRLVLLIIPALIVPAGCILFGYGVAETMHWTTLFFGNGMVSVGLTAVPIIGMTYVSDAYLPVAPDALLLVNGLKNIVAFGFLHGVSDWVASAGYINTFGTQAGVYVAVLALAIPLFFFGERIRHTTSLWKIVLRN
;
A
#
# COMPACT_ATOMS: atom_id res chain seq x y z
N MET A 1 2.41 -3.41 5.82
CA MET A 1 3.12 -3.87 4.59
C MET A 1 4.28 -4.79 4.89
N ASN A 2 5.12 -4.45 5.88
CA ASN A 2 6.36 -5.17 6.17
C ASN A 2 6.16 -6.67 6.47
N SER A 3 5.03 -7.03 7.08
CA SER A 3 4.62 -8.43 7.30
C SER A 3 4.36 -9.19 5.99
N ILE A 4 3.76 -8.55 4.99
CA ILE A 4 3.41 -9.16 3.70
C ILE A 4 4.68 -9.49 2.91
N SER A 5 5.63 -8.56 2.87
CA SER A 5 6.89 -8.76 2.16
C SER A 5 7.80 -9.79 2.84
N GLY A 6 7.81 -9.84 4.17
CA GLY A 6 8.54 -10.87 4.92
C GLY A 6 8.03 -12.29 4.64
N GLY A 7 6.71 -12.45 4.48
CA GLY A 7 6.10 -13.73 4.12
C GLY A 7 6.61 -14.32 2.80
N ASN A 8 6.83 -13.47 1.79
CA ASN A 8 7.34 -13.89 0.47
C ASN A 8 8.73 -14.53 0.55
N THR A 9 9.56 -14.15 1.52
CA THR A 9 10.94 -14.66 1.66
C THR A 9 11.06 -15.77 2.71
N ILE A 10 10.27 -15.71 3.78
CA ILE A 10 10.34 -16.71 4.87
C ILE A 10 9.71 -18.04 4.42
N GLY A 11 8.61 -17.98 3.66
CA GLY A 11 7.92 -19.18 3.18
C GLY A 11 8.83 -20.10 2.34
N PRO A 12 9.45 -19.60 1.26
CA PRO A 12 10.38 -20.38 0.43
C PRO A 12 11.62 -20.87 1.19
N LEU A 13 12.13 -20.09 2.15
CA LEU A 13 13.25 -20.49 3.00
C LEU A 13 12.93 -21.77 3.79
N ILE A 14 11.78 -21.79 4.49
CA ILE A 14 11.34 -22.96 5.26
C ILE A 14 10.99 -24.13 4.33
N CYS A 15 10.37 -23.83 3.18
CA CYS A 15 9.99 -24.83 2.19
C CYS A 15 11.20 -25.66 1.71
N GLY A 16 12.36 -25.04 1.46
CA GLY A 16 13.56 -25.75 1.00
C GLY A 16 13.96 -26.91 1.91
N PHE A 17 13.91 -26.72 3.24
CA PHE A 17 14.24 -27.76 4.22
C PHE A 17 13.15 -28.84 4.35
N VAL A 18 11.88 -28.45 4.23
CA VAL A 18 10.74 -29.38 4.28
C VAL A 18 10.73 -30.31 3.07
N VAL A 19 11.03 -29.77 1.88
CA VAL A 19 11.05 -30.55 0.63
C VAL A 19 12.19 -31.57 0.64
N GLU A 20 13.36 -31.24 1.20
CA GLU A 20 14.46 -32.20 1.32
C GLU A 20 14.15 -33.33 2.32
N SER A 21 13.48 -33.02 3.44
CA SER A 21 13.26 -34.00 4.53
C SER A 21 12.05 -34.90 4.34
N ILE A 22 10.91 -34.34 3.90
CA ILE A 22 9.60 -35.03 3.89
C ILE A 22 8.99 -35.06 2.47
N GLY A 23 9.58 -34.36 1.51
CA GLY A 23 9.19 -34.35 0.11
C GLY A 23 8.20 -33.25 -0.28
N TRP A 24 8.06 -33.02 -1.59
CA TRP A 24 7.32 -31.89 -2.15
C TRP A 24 5.80 -31.92 -1.90
N ARG A 25 5.20 -33.10 -1.68
CA ARG A 25 3.76 -33.23 -1.41
C ARG A 25 3.39 -32.67 -0.04
N TRP A 26 4.27 -32.85 0.94
CA TRP A 26 4.03 -32.40 2.31
C TRP A 26 4.08 -30.88 2.45
N HIS A 27 4.88 -30.20 1.62
CA HIS A 27 4.85 -28.74 1.50
C HIS A 27 3.44 -28.21 1.19
N LYS A 28 2.69 -28.87 0.30
CA LYS A 28 1.31 -28.47 -0.02
C LYS A 28 0.37 -28.65 1.17
N TRP A 29 0.52 -29.74 1.93
CA TRP A 29 -0.27 -29.98 3.14
C TRP A 29 0.02 -28.95 4.23
N MET A 30 1.28 -28.56 4.43
CA MET A 30 1.62 -27.47 5.36
C MET A 30 0.96 -26.15 4.95
N ALA A 31 0.98 -25.81 3.66
CA ALA A 31 0.32 -24.60 3.16
C ALA A 31 -1.19 -24.61 3.45
N VAL A 32 -1.86 -25.76 3.28
CA VAL A 32 -3.28 -25.92 3.64
C VAL A 32 -3.49 -25.75 5.13
N ILE A 33 -2.66 -26.36 5.99
CA ILE A 33 -2.79 -26.26 7.46
C ILE A 33 -2.67 -24.80 7.91
N PHE A 34 -1.61 -24.09 7.49
CA PHE A 34 -1.41 -22.69 7.89
C PHE A 34 -2.51 -21.78 7.34
N THR A 35 -2.97 -22.01 6.11
CA THR A 35 -4.07 -21.23 5.53
C THR A 35 -5.39 -21.49 6.27
N SER A 36 -5.67 -22.74 6.66
CA SER A 36 -6.85 -23.09 7.45
C SER A 36 -6.82 -22.48 8.85
N ILE A 37 -5.67 -22.49 9.52
CA ILE A 37 -5.49 -21.82 10.82
C ILE A 37 -5.72 -20.32 10.68
N ASN A 38 -5.13 -19.70 9.64
CA ASN A 38 -5.34 -18.28 9.38
C ASN A 38 -6.82 -17.96 9.11
N PHE A 39 -7.50 -18.80 8.33
CA PHE A 39 -8.93 -18.67 8.06
C PHE A 39 -9.77 -18.75 9.34
N ILE A 40 -9.53 -19.74 10.21
CA ILE A 40 -10.22 -19.87 11.50
C ILE A 40 -9.92 -18.66 12.39
N ALA A 41 -8.67 -18.20 12.44
CA ALA A 41 -8.30 -17.02 13.20
C ALA A 41 -9.01 -15.75 12.69
N VAL A 42 -9.15 -15.58 11.37
CA VAL A 42 -9.90 -14.47 10.79
C VAL A 42 -11.38 -14.56 11.19
N LEU A 43 -11.99 -15.74 11.14
CA LEU A 43 -13.38 -15.93 11.56
C LEU A 43 -13.62 -15.63 13.05
N LEU A 44 -12.63 -15.89 13.91
CA LEU A 44 -12.77 -15.74 15.37
C LEU A 44 -12.28 -14.39 15.92
N PHE A 45 -11.39 -13.68 15.22
CA PHE A 45 -10.71 -12.50 15.77
C PHE A 45 -10.83 -11.24 14.92
N VAL A 46 -11.34 -11.31 13.68
CA VAL A 46 -11.53 -10.11 12.85
C VAL A 46 -12.97 -9.61 13.01
N PRO A 47 -13.19 -8.50 13.73
CA PRO A 47 -14.51 -7.89 13.82
C PRO A 47 -14.93 -7.35 12.45
N GLU A 48 -16.23 -7.30 12.22
CA GLU A 48 -16.83 -6.73 11.03
C GLU A 48 -16.49 -5.24 10.92
N THR A 49 -15.97 -4.85 9.74
CA THR A 49 -15.48 -3.49 9.49
C THR A 49 -16.51 -2.58 8.80
N GLN A 50 -17.73 -3.05 8.56
CA GLN A 50 -18.75 -2.20 7.94
C GLN A 50 -19.22 -1.14 8.92
N TYR A 51 -18.97 0.10 8.56
CA TYR A 51 -19.37 1.27 9.31
C TYR A 51 -20.16 2.19 8.40
N ASN A 52 -21.45 2.39 8.69
CA ASN A 52 -22.29 3.28 7.90
C ASN A 52 -22.00 4.73 8.30
N ARG A 53 -21.28 5.46 7.45
CA ARG A 53 -21.02 6.89 7.60
C ARG A 53 -22.20 7.65 6.98
N ASP A 54 -23.30 7.80 7.70
CA ASP A 54 -24.40 8.71 7.30
C ASP A 54 -23.89 10.17 7.39
N ILE A 55 -23.11 10.63 6.40
CA ILE A 55 -22.62 12.01 6.29
C ILE A 55 -23.80 12.98 6.08
N SER A 56 -24.89 12.50 5.49
CA SER A 56 -26.13 13.27 5.26
C SER A 56 -26.83 13.72 6.54
N LYS A 57 -26.67 13.00 7.66
CA LYS A 57 -27.21 13.44 8.96
C LYS A 57 -26.38 14.55 9.61
N SER A 58 -25.10 14.70 9.27
CA SER A 58 -24.27 15.79 9.80
C SER A 58 -24.42 17.11 9.04
N LEU A 59 -24.89 17.07 7.78
CA LEU A 59 -25.14 18.25 6.96
C LEU A 59 -26.62 18.67 6.96
N GLY A 60 -27.53 17.77 7.34
CA GLY A 60 -28.98 18.01 7.32
C GLY A 60 -29.56 18.70 8.55
N SER A 61 -28.80 18.90 9.63
CA SER A 61 -29.31 19.57 10.85
C SER A 61 -29.04 21.08 10.93
N GLU A 62 -28.47 21.69 9.88
CA GLU A 62 -28.17 23.14 9.85
C GLU A 62 -29.04 23.94 8.87
N THR A 63 -30.13 23.37 8.31
CA THR A 63 -31.00 24.13 7.38
C THR A 63 -32.49 24.09 7.74
N SER A 64 -32.84 24.06 9.03
CA SER A 64 -34.24 24.21 9.45
C SER A 64 -34.38 25.08 10.69
N ALA A 65 -33.96 26.34 10.57
CA ALA A 65 -34.40 27.43 11.44
C ALA A 65 -34.41 28.73 10.63
N GLY A 66 -35.54 29.06 10.01
CA GLY A 66 -35.63 30.25 9.17
C GLY A 66 -36.95 30.46 8.45
N SER A 67 -38.09 30.33 9.14
CA SER A 67 -39.32 31.01 8.71
C SER A 67 -40.15 31.41 9.93
N VAL A 68 -39.94 32.65 10.34
CA VAL A 68 -40.76 33.38 11.31
C VAL A 68 -42.19 33.49 10.74
N GLN A 69 -43.17 32.96 11.47
CA GLN A 69 -44.57 33.43 11.39
C GLN A 69 -44.99 33.88 12.78
N THR A 70 -45.37 35.15 12.84
CA THR A 70 -45.92 35.89 13.97
C THR A 70 -47.37 35.50 14.25
N SER A 71 -47.73 35.21 15.50
CA SER A 71 -49.01 35.63 16.11
C SER A 71 -49.15 35.15 17.57
N ASP A 72 -49.36 36.16 18.43
CA ASP A 72 -50.20 36.22 19.63
C ASP A 72 -49.58 36.36 21.05
N PRO A 73 -50.08 37.34 21.86
CA PRO A 73 -49.55 37.72 23.16
C PRO A 73 -50.44 37.21 24.32
N ASN A 74 -49.83 36.72 25.41
CA ASN A 74 -50.32 36.78 26.81
C ASN A 74 -49.63 35.70 27.67
N LEU A 75 -48.74 36.10 28.58
CA LEU A 75 -48.91 35.92 30.04
C LEU A 75 -47.68 36.47 30.77
N ALA A 76 -47.96 37.14 31.88
CA ALA A 76 -47.03 37.92 32.69
C ALA A 76 -46.24 37.07 33.71
N SER A 77 -45.32 37.76 34.39
CA SER A 77 -44.53 37.40 35.60
C SER A 77 -43.38 36.42 35.36
N SER A 78 -42.15 36.62 35.85
CA SER A 78 -41.67 37.43 36.97
C SER A 78 -40.17 37.77 36.81
N SER A 79 -39.81 38.98 37.24
CA SER A 79 -38.58 39.46 37.93
C SER A 79 -37.45 38.43 38.23
N GLU A 80 -36.14 38.69 38.17
CA GLU A 80 -35.30 39.85 38.55
C GLU A 80 -33.98 39.83 37.73
N LEU A 81 -33.55 40.90 37.07
CA LEU A 81 -32.55 41.91 37.51
C LEU A 81 -31.26 41.37 38.17
N VAL A 82 -30.11 41.48 37.48
CA VAL A 82 -28.94 42.26 37.98
C VAL A 82 -28.20 42.89 36.78
N LYS A 83 -27.85 44.17 36.96
CA LYS A 83 -27.28 45.13 36.00
C LYS A 83 -25.81 44.90 35.63
N VAL A 84 -25.51 45.40 34.44
CA VAL A 84 -24.21 45.66 33.79
C VAL A 84 -23.42 46.76 34.50
N GLU A 85 -22.09 46.62 34.59
CA GLU A 85 -21.18 47.78 34.56
C GLU A 85 -19.83 47.43 33.87
N LYS A 86 -19.30 48.39 33.09
CA LYS A 86 -18.22 48.25 32.09
C LYS A 86 -16.86 48.79 32.61
N SER A 87 -15.78 48.02 32.34
CA SER A 87 -14.40 48.38 31.87
C SER A 87 -13.54 49.38 32.69
N PRO A 88 -12.20 49.56 32.46
CA PRO A 88 -11.27 48.92 31.50
C PRO A 88 -9.85 48.56 32.03
N GLY A 89 -9.12 47.72 31.27
CA GLY A 89 -7.65 47.65 31.22
C GLY A 89 -6.99 46.64 32.18
N GLY A 90 -6.06 45.78 31.79
CA GLY A 90 -5.48 45.47 30.49
C GLY A 90 -4.42 44.36 30.67
N LYS A 91 -4.45 43.40 29.74
CA LYS A 91 -3.36 42.47 29.34
C LYS A 91 -2.88 41.42 30.34
N GLU A 92 -3.41 40.20 30.19
CA GLU A 92 -2.67 39.00 29.80
C GLU A 92 -3.69 37.92 29.42
N ALA A 93 -3.83 37.64 28.12
CA ALA A 93 -4.76 36.64 27.61
C ALA A 93 -4.00 35.34 27.34
N GLU A 94 -4.05 34.41 28.30
CA GLU A 94 -4.05 32.98 27.99
C GLU A 94 -5.23 32.73 27.06
N VAL A 95 -4.96 32.37 25.80
CA VAL A 95 -5.97 31.84 24.89
C VAL A 95 -6.24 30.39 25.33
N ALA A 96 -7.01 30.26 26.42
CA ALA A 96 -7.76 29.05 26.68
C ALA A 96 -8.68 28.85 25.48
N SER A 97 -8.38 27.83 24.66
CA SER A 97 -9.32 27.35 23.65
C SER A 97 -10.57 26.88 24.39
N GLN A 98 -11.60 27.74 24.41
CA GLN A 98 -12.96 27.32 24.67
C GLN A 98 -13.34 26.43 23.49
N THR A 99 -13.14 25.13 23.67
CA THR A 99 -13.76 24.11 22.82
C THR A 99 -15.25 24.21 23.08
N ASP A 100 -15.95 24.95 22.22
CA ASP A 100 -17.40 24.82 22.10
C ASP A 100 -17.69 23.34 21.86
N ALA A 101 -18.25 22.71 22.88
CA ALA A 101 -18.63 21.31 22.86
C ALA A 101 -19.82 21.16 21.91
N HIS A 102 -19.53 20.98 20.62
CA HIS A 102 -20.44 20.20 19.79
C HIS A 102 -20.62 18.85 20.50
N PRO A 103 -21.86 18.43 20.85
CA PRO A 103 -22.07 17.09 21.36
C PRO A 103 -21.68 16.14 20.24
N ALA A 104 -20.47 15.59 20.33
CA ALA A 104 -20.04 14.51 19.47
C ALA A 104 -21.12 13.42 19.58
N LEU A 105 -21.80 13.11 18.47
CA LEU A 105 -22.68 11.97 18.36
C LEU A 105 -21.96 10.75 18.96
N GLN A 106 -22.31 10.40 20.19
CA GLN A 106 -21.78 9.21 20.85
C GLN A 106 -22.50 8.02 20.23
N ILE A 107 -21.95 7.54 19.13
CA ILE A 107 -22.44 6.35 18.45
C ILE A 107 -22.19 5.17 19.39
N PRO A 108 -23.22 4.38 19.76
CA PRO A 108 -23.05 3.28 20.69
C PRO A 108 -22.07 2.25 20.11
N LYS A 109 -21.06 1.88 20.91
CA LYS A 109 -20.11 0.84 20.53
C LYS A 109 -20.86 -0.50 20.42
N LYS A 110 -20.68 -1.21 19.30
CA LYS A 110 -21.23 -2.56 19.13
C LYS A 110 -20.59 -3.49 20.17
N THR A 111 -21.35 -4.43 20.72
CA THR A 111 -20.83 -5.46 21.62
C THR A 111 -19.96 -6.45 20.83
N TRP A 112 -18.93 -7.06 21.44
CA TRP A 112 -18.01 -7.99 20.75
C TRP A 112 -18.72 -9.10 19.93
N LEU A 113 -19.80 -9.68 20.44
CA LEU A 113 -20.61 -10.67 19.70
C LEU A 113 -21.39 -10.08 18.51
N GLN A 114 -21.75 -8.80 18.59
CA GLN A 114 -22.41 -8.04 17.52
C GLN A 114 -21.41 -7.55 16.46
N GLU A 115 -20.15 -7.33 16.85
CA GLU A 115 -19.03 -7.08 15.93
C GLU A 115 -18.62 -8.35 15.16
N MET A 116 -18.86 -9.54 15.71
CA MET A 116 -18.55 -10.82 15.06
C MET A 116 -19.72 -11.40 14.24
N SER A 117 -20.82 -10.67 14.09
CA SER A 117 -21.94 -11.13 13.25
C SER A 117 -21.48 -11.29 11.80
N LEU A 118 -21.63 -12.50 11.26
CA LEU A 118 -21.35 -12.81 9.85
C LEU A 118 -22.40 -12.22 8.89
N TRP A 119 -23.56 -11.83 9.42
CA TRP A 119 -24.71 -11.35 8.67
C TRP A 119 -25.22 -10.05 9.29
N ASN A 120 -24.81 -8.93 8.72
CA ASN A 120 -25.41 -7.62 9.01
C ASN A 120 -26.33 -7.19 7.87
N GLU A 121 -27.31 -6.35 8.20
CA GLU A 121 -28.18 -5.73 7.20
C GLU A 121 -27.31 -4.85 6.29
N LEU A 122 -27.16 -5.26 5.02
CA LEU A 122 -26.59 -4.38 4.00
C LEU A 122 -27.44 -3.10 3.93
N PRO A 123 -26.82 -1.91 3.81
CA PRO A 123 -27.56 -0.70 3.51
C PRO A 123 -28.49 -0.95 2.31
N LYS A 124 -29.77 -0.62 2.45
CA LYS A 124 -30.81 -1.02 1.48
C LYS A 124 -30.56 -0.55 0.03
N ASP A 125 -29.59 0.35 -0.18
CA ASP A 125 -29.18 0.91 -1.47
C ASP A 125 -27.83 0.38 -2.00
N THR A 126 -27.29 -0.73 -1.47
CA THR A 126 -26.01 -1.29 -1.96
C THR A 126 -26.17 -2.31 -3.09
N ASN A 127 -25.82 -1.89 -4.32
CA ASN A 127 -25.66 -2.79 -5.46
C ASN A 127 -24.29 -3.51 -5.39
N LEU A 128 -24.27 -4.81 -5.10
CA LEU A 128 -23.02 -5.61 -5.05
C LEU A 128 -22.23 -5.58 -6.36
N TRP A 129 -22.93 -5.60 -7.50
CA TRP A 129 -22.30 -5.48 -8.82
C TRP A 129 -21.64 -4.11 -9.02
N GLU A 130 -22.26 -3.05 -8.51
CA GLU A 130 -21.70 -1.72 -8.58
C GLU A 130 -20.46 -1.60 -7.70
N MET A 131 -20.45 -2.19 -6.49
CA MET A 131 -19.26 -2.25 -5.64
C MET A 131 -18.11 -3.04 -6.28
N PHE A 132 -18.40 -4.11 -7.02
CA PHE A 132 -17.37 -4.89 -7.72
C PHE A 132 -16.74 -4.12 -8.89
N ILE A 133 -17.55 -3.38 -9.66
CA ILE A 133 -17.09 -2.63 -10.84
C ILE A 133 -16.49 -1.27 -10.45
N ARG A 134 -16.93 -0.68 -9.33
CA ARG A 134 -16.48 0.62 -8.79
C ARG A 134 -14.96 0.84 -8.79
N PRO A 135 -14.09 -0.12 -8.39
CA PRO A 135 -12.65 0.10 -8.43
C PRO A 135 -12.08 0.15 -9.86
N LEU A 136 -12.67 -0.53 -10.85
CA LEU A 136 -12.06 -0.67 -12.19
C LEU A 136 -11.79 0.65 -12.93
N PRO A 137 -12.70 1.64 -12.94
CA PRO A 137 -12.43 2.95 -13.53
C PRO A 137 -11.23 3.70 -12.92
N LEU A 138 -10.78 3.35 -11.71
CA LEU A 138 -9.61 3.99 -11.08
C LEU A 138 -8.29 3.65 -11.77
N ILE A 139 -8.26 2.63 -12.65
CA ILE A 139 -7.07 2.30 -13.46
C ILE A 139 -6.60 3.50 -14.30
N VAL A 140 -7.54 4.34 -14.76
CA VAL A 140 -7.26 5.48 -15.64
C VAL A 140 -6.46 6.57 -14.91
N TYR A 141 -6.41 6.53 -13.57
CA TYR A 141 -5.73 7.53 -12.76
C TYR A 141 -4.22 7.35 -12.89
N PRO A 142 -3.47 8.36 -13.37
CA PRO A 142 -2.04 8.20 -13.65
C PRO A 142 -1.22 7.74 -12.44
N ALA A 143 -1.56 8.23 -11.24
CA ALA A 143 -0.91 7.84 -10.00
C ALA A 143 -1.21 6.38 -9.60
N VAL A 144 -2.43 5.90 -9.84
CA VAL A 144 -2.80 4.48 -9.62
C VAL A 144 -2.08 3.59 -10.63
N MET A 145 -2.10 3.97 -11.91
CA MET A 145 -1.41 3.26 -12.98
C MET A 145 0.10 3.16 -12.72
N PHE A 146 0.72 4.26 -12.27
CA PHE A 146 2.13 4.29 -11.91
C PHE A 146 2.46 3.37 -10.72
N SER A 147 1.69 3.44 -9.63
CA SER A 147 1.91 2.58 -8.46
C SER A 147 1.66 1.11 -8.75
N PHE A 148 0.69 0.81 -9.61
CA PHE A 148 0.48 -0.53 -10.14
C PHE A 148 1.67 -1.01 -10.97
N LEU A 149 2.12 -0.24 -11.96
CA LEU A 149 3.17 -0.64 -12.89
C LEU A 149 4.51 -0.84 -12.16
N THR A 150 4.86 0.09 -11.28
CA THR A 150 6.08 0.01 -10.48
C THR A 150 6.08 -1.19 -9.55
N TYR A 151 4.96 -1.51 -8.90
CA TYR A 151 4.86 -2.71 -8.07
C TYR A 151 4.90 -3.98 -8.94
N ALA A 152 4.15 -4.03 -10.04
CA ALA A 152 4.12 -5.18 -10.93
C ALA A 152 5.52 -5.56 -11.44
N VAL A 153 6.32 -4.58 -11.86
CA VAL A 153 7.70 -4.82 -12.33
C VAL A 153 8.62 -5.26 -11.19
N SER A 154 8.57 -4.62 -10.02
CA SER A 154 9.36 -5.06 -8.84
C SER A 154 9.05 -6.51 -8.44
N LEU A 155 7.77 -6.91 -8.51
CA LEU A 155 7.34 -8.27 -8.23
C LEU A 155 7.82 -9.25 -9.30
N ALA A 156 7.71 -8.88 -10.59
CA ALA A 156 8.13 -9.72 -11.71
C ALA A 156 9.62 -10.11 -11.62
N TRP A 157 10.51 -9.18 -11.22
CA TRP A 157 11.94 -9.46 -11.09
C TRP A 157 12.28 -10.42 -9.96
N VAL A 158 11.64 -10.28 -8.81
CA VAL A 158 11.82 -11.24 -7.71
C VAL A 158 11.29 -12.61 -8.12
N VAL A 159 10.13 -12.67 -8.79
CA VAL A 159 9.58 -13.92 -9.31
C VAL A 159 10.52 -14.56 -10.33
N ALA A 160 11.11 -13.77 -11.24
CA ALA A 160 12.11 -14.23 -12.22
C ALA A 160 13.26 -14.97 -11.54
N ILE A 161 13.86 -14.32 -10.54
CA ILE A 161 15.00 -14.87 -9.81
C ILE A 161 14.58 -16.15 -9.07
N ASN A 162 13.43 -16.16 -8.41
CA ASN A 162 12.96 -17.34 -7.68
C ASN A 162 12.76 -18.58 -8.58
N ILE A 163 12.24 -18.39 -9.80
CA ILE A 163 12.06 -19.47 -10.76
C ILE A 163 13.42 -19.96 -11.28
N LEU A 164 14.28 -19.04 -11.70
CA LEU A 164 15.56 -19.38 -12.33
C LEU A 164 16.56 -19.96 -11.34
N ASN A 165 16.46 -19.58 -10.06
CA ASN A 165 17.40 -19.99 -9.03
C ASN A 165 17.51 -21.51 -8.88
N SER A 166 16.40 -22.24 -8.92
CA SER A 166 16.43 -23.71 -8.86
C SER A 166 17.13 -24.32 -10.07
N PHE A 167 16.97 -23.75 -11.25
CA PHE A 167 17.65 -24.22 -12.46
C PHE A 167 19.15 -23.90 -12.44
N ILE A 168 19.53 -22.71 -11.98
CA ILE A 168 20.93 -22.24 -11.98
C ILE A 168 21.75 -22.94 -10.90
N LEU A 169 21.26 -22.96 -9.65
CA LEU A 169 22.06 -23.46 -8.51
C LEU A 169 22.11 -24.99 -8.44
N GLN A 170 21.15 -25.69 -9.04
CA GLN A 170 21.17 -27.17 -9.09
C GLN A 170 21.91 -27.70 -10.31
N ALA A 171 22.14 -26.87 -11.33
CA ALA A 171 22.97 -27.24 -12.47
C ALA A 171 24.48 -27.11 -12.14
N PRO A 172 25.36 -27.78 -12.91
CA PRO A 172 26.79 -27.51 -12.89
C PRO A 172 27.04 -26.03 -13.25
N PRO A 173 27.95 -25.31 -12.58
CA PRO A 173 29.01 -25.76 -11.66
C PRO A 173 28.66 -25.78 -10.16
N TYR A 174 27.49 -25.30 -9.73
CA TYR A 174 27.16 -25.20 -8.30
C TYR A 174 26.67 -26.53 -7.71
N ASN A 175 25.82 -27.28 -8.42
CA ASN A 175 25.31 -28.60 -8.00
C ASN A 175 24.80 -28.64 -6.54
N TRP A 176 24.08 -27.59 -6.12
CA TRP A 176 23.60 -27.48 -4.74
C TRP A 176 22.37 -28.33 -4.47
N LYS A 177 22.29 -28.83 -3.23
CA LYS A 177 21.09 -29.50 -2.73
C LYS A 177 19.93 -28.49 -2.60
N PRO A 178 18.67 -28.94 -2.74
CA PRO A 178 17.50 -28.08 -2.60
C PRO A 178 17.40 -27.28 -1.29
N SER A 179 17.93 -27.80 -0.17
CA SER A 179 17.98 -27.06 1.09
C SER A 179 18.89 -25.85 1.03
N ILE A 180 20.11 -26.02 0.49
CA ILE A 180 21.08 -24.93 0.30
C ILE A 180 20.52 -23.91 -0.69
N ASN A 181 19.83 -24.36 -1.74
CA ASN A 181 19.14 -23.49 -2.70
C ASN A 181 18.10 -22.56 -2.03
N GLY A 182 17.43 -23.04 -0.97
CA GLY A 182 16.48 -22.24 -0.18
C GLY A 182 17.11 -21.05 0.55
N LEU A 183 18.41 -21.10 0.88
CA LEU A 183 19.12 -20.05 1.62
C LEU A 183 19.26 -18.74 0.83
N ILE A 184 19.05 -18.75 -0.49
CA ILE A 184 19.08 -17.51 -1.28
C ILE A 184 18.05 -16.48 -0.81
N ASN A 185 17.02 -16.94 -0.09
CA ASN A 185 15.98 -16.10 0.49
C ASN A 185 16.45 -15.31 1.72
N ILE A 186 17.58 -15.67 2.34
CA ILE A 186 18.14 -14.93 3.49
C ILE A 186 18.59 -13.52 3.06
N PRO A 187 19.42 -13.35 2.02
CA PRO A 187 19.70 -12.02 1.46
C PRO A 187 18.44 -11.27 1.03
N ALA A 188 17.45 -11.96 0.45
CA ALA A 188 16.18 -11.35 0.08
C ALA A 188 15.40 -10.81 1.29
N LEU A 189 15.43 -11.53 2.42
CA LEU A 189 14.83 -11.09 3.67
C LEU A 189 15.52 -9.82 4.20
N LEU A 190 16.86 -9.78 4.16
CA LEU A 190 17.64 -8.58 4.53
C LEU A 190 17.33 -7.40 3.60
N GLY A 191 17.25 -7.67 2.29
CA GLY A 191 16.84 -6.68 1.29
C GLY A 191 15.43 -6.13 1.56
N ASN A 192 14.48 -7.01 1.87
CA ASN A 192 13.12 -6.61 2.22
C ASN A 192 13.07 -5.73 3.48
N LEU A 193 13.87 -6.06 4.50
CA LEU A 193 13.98 -5.28 5.73
C LEU A 193 14.57 -3.88 5.46
N LEU A 194 15.66 -3.81 4.69
CA LEU A 194 16.27 -2.55 4.28
C LEU A 194 15.32 -1.72 3.41
N GLY A 195 14.62 -2.36 2.47
CA GLY A 195 13.62 -1.70 1.65
C GLY A 195 12.40 -1.22 2.45
N SER A 196 12.05 -1.90 3.55
CA SER A 196 11.03 -1.45 4.49
C SER A 196 11.48 -0.22 5.28
N VAL A 197 12.72 -0.20 5.79
CA VAL A 197 13.25 0.97 6.52
C VAL A 197 13.39 2.18 5.59
N THR A 198 13.89 1.95 4.37
CA THR A 198 14.08 3.01 3.38
C THR A 198 12.74 3.48 2.78
N GLY A 199 11.82 2.58 2.48
CA GLY A 199 10.51 2.92 1.91
C GLY A 199 9.50 3.48 2.90
N GLY A 200 9.60 3.12 4.19
CA GLY A 200 8.73 3.63 5.25
C GLY A 200 9.36 4.79 6.01
N TRP A 201 10.16 4.48 7.02
CA TRP A 201 10.70 5.47 7.95
C TRP A 201 11.47 6.60 7.28
N LEU A 202 12.34 6.29 6.31
CA LEU A 202 13.16 7.31 5.64
C LEU A 202 12.30 8.21 4.72
N VAL A 203 11.30 7.65 4.04
CA VAL A 203 10.36 8.39 3.19
C VAL A 203 9.48 9.31 4.02
N ASP A 204 8.93 8.82 5.13
CA ASP A 204 8.13 9.63 6.03
C ASP A 204 8.95 10.78 6.61
N LYS A 205 10.17 10.49 7.10
CA LYS A 205 11.08 11.51 7.65
C LYS A 205 11.47 12.57 6.62
N TYR A 206 11.75 12.17 5.38
CA TYR A 206 12.04 13.11 4.30
C TYR A 206 10.83 13.97 3.94
N SER A 207 9.65 13.37 3.89
CA SER A 207 8.40 14.07 3.56
C SER A 207 8.05 15.10 4.64
N ASP A 208 8.22 14.75 5.92
CA ASP A 208 8.07 15.66 7.05
C ASP A 208 9.05 16.83 7.00
N TRP A 209 10.33 16.54 6.74
CA TRP A 209 11.35 17.57 6.60
C TRP A 209 11.03 18.53 5.45
N ARG A 210 10.53 18.00 4.32
CA ARG A 210 10.16 18.82 3.16
C ARG A 210 8.90 19.65 3.43
N ALA A 211 7.92 19.10 4.13
CA ALA A 211 6.72 19.82 4.56
C ALA A 211 7.08 20.98 5.49
N ARG A 212 7.99 20.78 6.46
CA ARG A 212 8.48 21.85 7.35
C ARG A 212 9.17 22.97 6.57
N LYS A 213 9.93 22.63 5.53
CA LYS A 213 10.56 23.62 4.63
C LYS A 213 9.57 24.33 3.72
N ASN A 214 8.38 23.79 3.52
CA ASN A 214 7.36 24.33 2.64
C ASN A 214 6.19 24.96 3.42
N ASN A 215 6.51 25.71 4.47
CA ASN A 215 5.53 26.38 5.35
C ASN A 215 4.46 25.44 5.94
N GLY A 216 4.80 24.17 6.17
CA GLY A 216 3.89 23.16 6.72
C GLY A 216 2.95 22.52 5.69
N VAL A 217 3.04 22.87 4.40
CA VAL A 217 2.18 22.28 3.36
C VAL A 217 2.77 20.96 2.87
N PHE A 218 2.09 19.86 3.20
CA PHE A 218 2.42 18.52 2.72
C PHE A 218 1.99 18.31 1.27
N LYS A 219 2.93 17.88 0.43
CA LYS A 219 2.69 17.49 -0.96
C LYS A 219 3.00 15.98 -1.12
N PRO A 220 2.03 15.14 -1.52
CA PRO A 220 2.24 13.70 -1.70
C PRO A 220 3.40 13.36 -2.66
N GLU A 221 3.67 14.22 -3.65
CA GLU A 221 4.73 14.06 -4.65
C GLU A 221 6.14 14.06 -4.03
N SER A 222 6.29 14.61 -2.82
CA SER A 222 7.57 14.59 -2.11
C SER A 222 8.10 13.17 -1.87
N ARG A 223 7.22 12.18 -1.74
CA ARG A 223 7.57 10.76 -1.58
C ARG A 223 8.25 10.17 -2.81
N LEU A 224 7.86 10.61 -4.01
CA LEU A 224 8.35 10.07 -5.28
C LEU A 224 9.86 10.31 -5.48
N VAL A 225 10.43 11.35 -4.86
CA VAL A 225 11.87 11.64 -4.97
C VAL A 225 12.72 10.51 -4.40
N LEU A 226 12.24 9.81 -3.36
CA LEU A 226 12.99 8.72 -2.75
C LEU A 226 12.98 7.44 -3.57
N LEU A 227 12.20 7.37 -4.66
CA LEU A 227 12.30 6.28 -5.63
C LEU A 227 13.67 6.25 -6.33
N ILE A 228 14.47 7.31 -6.24
CA ILE A 228 15.84 7.32 -6.78
C ILE A 228 16.74 6.25 -6.13
N ILE A 229 16.49 5.89 -4.86
CA ILE A 229 17.25 4.88 -4.14
C ILE A 229 17.02 3.48 -4.76
N PRO A 230 15.77 2.97 -4.81
CA PRO A 230 15.51 1.70 -5.49
C PRO A 230 15.77 1.77 -7.00
N ALA A 231 15.67 2.94 -7.65
CA ALA A 231 16.02 3.11 -9.06
C ALA A 231 17.49 2.82 -9.37
N LEU A 232 18.40 2.96 -8.40
CA LEU A 232 19.82 2.64 -8.57
C LEU A 232 20.14 1.23 -8.09
N ILE A 233 19.58 0.83 -6.93
CA ILE A 233 19.90 -0.45 -6.29
C ILE A 233 19.37 -1.64 -7.10
N VAL A 234 18.13 -1.58 -7.59
CA VAL A 234 17.50 -2.74 -8.25
C VAL A 234 18.13 -3.06 -9.61
N PRO A 235 18.38 -2.08 -10.51
CA PRO A 235 19.10 -2.35 -11.75
C PRO A 235 20.50 -2.89 -11.53
N ALA A 236 21.22 -2.36 -10.53
CA ALA A 236 22.52 -2.89 -10.14
C ALA A 236 22.41 -4.35 -9.67
N GLY A 237 21.38 -4.70 -8.91
CA GLY A 237 21.08 -6.07 -8.50
C GLY A 237 20.76 -7.00 -9.67
N CYS A 238 19.94 -6.54 -10.63
CA CYS A 238 19.61 -7.29 -11.85
C CYS A 238 20.86 -7.56 -12.69
N ILE A 239 21.69 -6.54 -12.94
CA ILE A 239 22.94 -6.70 -13.71
C ILE A 239 23.91 -7.63 -12.99
N LEU A 240 24.07 -7.46 -11.67
CA LEU A 240 24.93 -8.30 -10.85
C LEU A 240 24.49 -9.77 -10.88
N PHE A 241 23.19 -10.03 -10.80
CA PHE A 241 22.64 -11.38 -10.90
C PHE A 241 22.84 -11.95 -12.30
N GLY A 242 22.49 -11.21 -13.36
CA GLY A 242 22.62 -11.67 -14.74
C GLY A 242 24.06 -11.98 -15.15
N TYR A 243 25.01 -11.11 -14.81
CA TYR A 243 26.43 -11.32 -15.08
C TYR A 243 27.03 -12.41 -14.18
N GLY A 244 26.58 -12.47 -12.91
CA GLY A 244 26.99 -13.52 -11.97
C GLY A 244 26.64 -14.93 -12.43
N VAL A 245 25.47 -15.09 -13.06
CA VAL A 245 25.04 -16.37 -13.63
C VAL A 245 25.82 -16.70 -14.90
N ALA A 246 26.01 -15.73 -15.79
CA ALA A 246 26.66 -15.95 -17.09
C ALA A 246 28.14 -16.31 -16.98
N GLU A 247 28.89 -15.65 -16.10
CA GLU A 247 30.31 -15.93 -15.86
C GLU A 247 30.53 -17.02 -14.79
N THR A 248 29.46 -17.64 -14.27
CA THR A 248 29.54 -18.63 -13.18
C THR A 248 30.34 -18.15 -11.96
N MET A 249 30.11 -16.90 -11.55
CA MET A 249 30.85 -16.27 -10.45
C MET A 249 30.60 -16.94 -9.09
N HIS A 250 31.38 -16.58 -8.07
CA HIS A 250 31.14 -17.10 -6.72
C HIS A 250 29.68 -16.84 -6.27
N TRP A 251 29.08 -17.81 -5.58
CA TRP A 251 27.65 -17.81 -5.20
C TRP A 251 27.20 -16.54 -4.46
N THR A 252 28.13 -15.87 -3.76
CA THR A 252 27.88 -14.60 -3.05
C THR A 252 27.33 -13.52 -3.97
N THR A 253 27.75 -13.49 -5.24
CA THR A 253 27.28 -12.52 -6.22
C THR A 253 25.78 -12.68 -6.52
N LEU A 254 25.32 -13.93 -6.65
CA LEU A 254 23.91 -14.26 -6.87
C LEU A 254 23.06 -13.90 -5.65
N PHE A 255 23.59 -14.14 -4.45
CA PHE A 255 22.94 -13.83 -3.18
C PHE A 255 22.80 -12.31 -2.98
N PHE A 256 23.86 -11.56 -3.25
CA PHE A 256 23.85 -10.10 -3.15
C PHE A 256 22.92 -9.48 -4.20
N GLY A 257 22.93 -9.99 -5.44
CA GLY A 257 22.01 -9.57 -6.49
C GLY A 257 20.54 -9.77 -6.10
N ASN A 258 20.20 -10.96 -5.57
CA ASN A 258 18.84 -11.24 -5.09
C ASN A 258 18.43 -10.32 -3.92
N GLY A 259 19.35 -10.06 -2.99
CA GLY A 259 19.13 -9.11 -1.89
C GLY A 259 18.83 -7.69 -2.39
N MET A 260 19.62 -7.19 -3.34
CA MET A 260 19.42 -5.86 -3.94
C MET A 260 18.08 -5.74 -4.68
N VAL A 261 17.70 -6.75 -5.47
CA VAL A 261 16.39 -6.75 -6.17
C VAL A 261 15.24 -6.79 -5.16
N SER A 262 15.40 -7.51 -4.05
CA SER A 262 14.39 -7.59 -2.98
C SER A 262 14.15 -6.26 -2.25
N VAL A 263 15.15 -5.37 -2.17
CA VAL A 263 14.94 -3.98 -1.69
C VAL A 263 13.86 -3.27 -2.51
N GLY A 264 13.85 -3.48 -3.83
CA GLY A 264 12.85 -2.92 -4.74
C GLY A 264 11.44 -3.43 -4.53
N LEU A 265 11.30 -4.70 -4.15
CA LEU A 265 10.02 -5.34 -3.87
C LEU A 265 9.30 -4.72 -2.68
N THR A 266 10.02 -4.14 -1.73
CA THR A 266 9.41 -3.51 -0.55
C THR A 266 9.40 -2.00 -0.62
N ALA A 267 10.51 -1.36 -0.98
CA ALA A 267 10.61 0.09 -0.99
C ALA A 267 9.63 0.74 -1.97
N VAL A 268 9.57 0.23 -3.20
CA VAL A 268 8.76 0.84 -4.27
C VAL A 268 7.26 0.73 -4.00
N PRO A 269 6.71 -0.44 -3.60
CA PRO A 269 5.29 -0.51 -3.28
C PRO A 269 4.90 0.29 -2.06
N ILE A 270 5.78 0.43 -1.05
CA ILE A 270 5.52 1.29 0.10
C ILE A 270 5.37 2.74 -0.37
N ILE A 271 6.31 3.24 -1.17
CA ILE A 271 6.26 4.61 -1.69
C ILE A 271 5.05 4.80 -2.63
N GLY A 272 4.81 3.88 -3.56
CA GLY A 272 3.73 3.99 -4.54
C GLY A 272 2.34 3.94 -3.90
N MET A 273 2.11 3.02 -2.95
CA MET A 273 0.81 2.89 -2.30
C MET A 273 0.56 4.00 -1.28
N THR A 274 1.58 4.45 -0.54
CA THR A 274 1.43 5.64 0.33
C THR A 274 1.14 6.89 -0.49
N TYR A 275 1.80 7.05 -1.65
CA TYR A 275 1.51 8.14 -2.59
C TYR A 275 0.06 8.13 -3.07
N VAL A 276 -0.47 6.96 -3.49
CA VAL A 276 -1.87 6.83 -3.93
C VAL A 276 -2.85 7.11 -2.79
N SER A 277 -2.56 6.60 -1.58
CA SER A 277 -3.37 6.83 -0.39
C SER A 277 -3.44 8.31 -0.04
N ASP A 278 -2.31 9.03 -0.10
CA ASP A 278 -2.23 10.44 0.22
C ASP A 278 -2.81 11.34 -0.89
N ALA A 279 -2.75 10.90 -2.16
CA ALA A 279 -3.27 11.65 -3.30
C ALA A 279 -4.80 11.54 -3.44
N TYR A 280 -5.40 10.40 -3.06
CA TYR A 280 -6.83 10.11 -3.28
C TYR A 280 -7.54 9.58 -2.02
N LEU A 281 -7.50 10.32 -0.92
CA LEU A 281 -8.10 9.93 0.37
C LEU A 281 -9.52 9.34 0.30
N PRO A 282 -10.49 9.89 -0.47
CA PRO A 282 -11.86 9.37 -0.48
C PRO A 282 -12.00 7.99 -1.15
N VAL A 283 -11.10 7.64 -2.06
CA VAL A 283 -11.15 6.41 -2.86
C VAL A 283 -9.89 5.55 -2.68
N ALA A 284 -9.07 5.85 -1.66
CA ALA A 284 -7.82 5.16 -1.38
C ALA A 284 -8.01 3.64 -1.19
N PRO A 285 -9.04 3.13 -0.47
CA PRO A 285 -9.24 1.69 -0.33
C PRO A 285 -9.44 0.99 -1.68
N ASP A 286 -10.28 1.55 -2.55
CA ASP A 286 -10.58 1.01 -3.88
C ASP A 286 -9.34 1.05 -4.79
N ALA A 287 -8.57 2.14 -4.73
CA ALA A 287 -7.34 2.29 -5.50
C ALA A 287 -6.25 1.28 -5.06
N LEU A 288 -6.09 1.10 -3.75
CA LEU A 288 -5.10 0.17 -3.18
C LEU A 288 -5.48 -1.29 -3.44
N LEU A 289 -6.77 -1.63 -3.39
CA LEU A 289 -7.28 -2.94 -3.79
C LEU A 289 -6.88 -3.23 -5.23
N LEU A 290 -7.12 -2.27 -6.12
CA LEU A 290 -6.86 -2.40 -7.54
C LEU A 290 -5.36 -2.56 -7.84
N VAL A 291 -4.50 -1.76 -7.23
CA VAL A 291 -3.03 -1.91 -7.33
C VAL A 291 -2.59 -3.30 -6.88
N ASN A 292 -3.14 -3.81 -5.77
CA ASN A 292 -2.79 -5.13 -5.25
C ASN A 292 -3.35 -6.29 -6.08
N GLY A 293 -4.51 -6.13 -6.72
CA GLY A 293 -5.08 -7.14 -7.60
C GLY A 293 -4.33 -7.23 -8.93
N LEU A 294 -4.15 -6.09 -9.61
CA LEU A 294 -3.58 -6.06 -10.96
C LEU A 294 -2.12 -6.53 -11.01
N LYS A 295 -1.31 -6.22 -9.98
CA LYS A 295 0.10 -6.64 -9.95
C LYS A 295 0.27 -8.16 -10.09
N ASN A 296 -0.67 -8.94 -9.54
CA ASN A 296 -0.62 -10.40 -9.54
C ASN A 296 -0.94 -10.96 -10.93
N ILE A 297 -1.79 -10.28 -11.71
CA ILE A 297 -2.10 -10.65 -13.10
C ILE A 297 -0.84 -10.51 -13.95
N VAL A 298 -0.10 -9.40 -13.80
CA VAL A 298 1.17 -9.18 -14.51
C VAL A 298 2.21 -10.20 -14.09
N ALA A 299 2.36 -10.45 -12.79
CA ALA A 299 3.31 -11.44 -12.27
C ALA A 299 2.99 -12.85 -12.79
N PHE A 300 1.71 -13.22 -12.88
CA PHE A 300 1.27 -14.49 -13.44
C PHE A 300 1.58 -14.62 -14.93
N GLY A 301 1.31 -13.58 -15.72
CA GLY A 301 1.65 -13.56 -17.15
C GLY A 301 3.16 -13.67 -17.37
N PHE A 302 3.95 -12.99 -16.55
CA PHE A 302 5.40 -13.02 -16.62
C PHE A 302 6.01 -14.37 -16.22
N LEU A 303 5.41 -15.06 -15.24
CA LEU A 303 5.85 -16.37 -14.75
C LEU A 303 5.98 -17.41 -15.88
N HIS A 304 5.05 -17.42 -16.84
CA HIS A 304 5.08 -18.37 -17.94
C HIS A 304 6.13 -18.07 -19.02
N GLY A 305 6.54 -16.81 -19.18
CA GLY A 305 7.45 -16.40 -20.25
C GLY A 305 8.92 -16.33 -19.87
N VAL A 306 9.25 -16.31 -18.56
CA VAL A 306 10.62 -15.98 -18.14
C VAL A 306 11.65 -17.05 -18.49
N SER A 307 11.29 -18.34 -18.42
CA SER A 307 12.21 -19.43 -18.76
C SER A 307 12.57 -19.43 -20.24
N ASP A 308 11.57 -19.26 -21.10
CA ASP A 308 11.72 -19.27 -22.56
C ASP A 308 12.48 -18.02 -23.02
N TRP A 309 12.24 -16.89 -22.35
CA TRP A 309 12.98 -15.66 -22.60
C TRP A 309 14.47 -15.80 -22.27
N VAL A 310 14.80 -16.37 -21.11
CA VAL A 310 16.20 -16.64 -20.74
C VAL A 310 16.84 -17.64 -21.69
N ALA A 311 16.12 -18.68 -22.11
CA ALA A 311 16.63 -19.68 -23.03
C ALA A 311 16.98 -19.11 -24.42
N SER A 312 16.22 -18.12 -24.89
CA SER A 312 16.41 -17.51 -26.22
C SER A 312 17.39 -16.33 -26.22
N ALA A 313 17.30 -15.43 -25.24
CA ALA A 313 18.11 -14.20 -25.19
C ALA A 313 19.40 -14.33 -24.35
N GLY A 314 19.45 -15.34 -23.48
CA GLY A 314 20.53 -15.52 -22.49
C GLY A 314 20.35 -14.68 -21.23
N TYR A 315 21.08 -15.04 -20.16
CA TYR A 315 20.96 -14.41 -18.85
C TYR A 315 21.33 -12.92 -18.85
N ILE A 316 22.43 -12.53 -19.49
CA ILE A 316 22.92 -11.13 -19.50
C ILE A 316 21.89 -10.21 -20.16
N ASN A 317 21.42 -10.55 -21.36
CA ASN A 317 20.47 -9.72 -22.10
C ASN A 317 19.11 -9.68 -21.40
N THR A 318 18.67 -10.81 -20.84
CA THR A 318 17.41 -10.85 -20.09
C THR A 318 17.49 -9.94 -18.87
N PHE A 319 18.44 -10.14 -17.96
CA PHE A 319 18.53 -9.31 -16.76
C PHE A 319 18.94 -7.84 -17.05
N GLY A 320 19.68 -7.59 -18.13
CA GLY A 320 19.98 -6.23 -18.60
C GLY A 320 18.75 -5.48 -19.12
N THR A 321 17.88 -6.17 -19.88
CA THR A 321 16.60 -5.59 -20.31
C THR A 321 15.64 -5.41 -19.14
N GLN A 322 15.63 -6.31 -18.15
CA GLN A 322 14.88 -6.12 -16.90
C GLN A 322 15.30 -4.84 -16.16
N ALA A 323 16.62 -4.63 -16.03
CA ALA A 323 17.19 -3.42 -15.44
C ALA A 323 16.76 -2.15 -16.20
N GLY A 324 16.82 -2.18 -17.54
CA GLY A 324 16.39 -1.07 -18.39
C GLY A 324 14.89 -0.75 -18.26
N VAL A 325 14.03 -1.77 -18.33
CA VAL A 325 12.58 -1.62 -18.15
C VAL A 325 12.25 -1.06 -16.78
N TYR A 326 12.94 -1.51 -15.73
CA TYR A 326 12.75 -1.00 -14.38
C TYR A 326 13.03 0.50 -14.26
N VAL A 327 14.16 0.96 -14.81
CA VAL A 327 14.53 2.38 -14.83
C VAL A 327 13.53 3.18 -15.67
N ALA A 328 13.11 2.66 -16.83
CA ALA A 328 12.13 3.33 -17.68
C ALA A 328 10.78 3.53 -16.98
N VAL A 329 10.31 2.52 -16.25
CA VAL A 329 9.07 2.58 -15.47
C VAL A 329 9.21 3.55 -14.28
N LEU A 330 10.34 3.55 -13.58
CA LEU A 330 10.58 4.53 -12.51
C LEU A 330 10.80 5.95 -13.04
N ALA A 331 11.28 6.13 -14.26
CA ALA A 331 11.40 7.44 -14.88
C ALA A 331 10.03 8.11 -15.07
N LEU A 332 8.93 7.35 -15.13
CA LEU A 332 7.57 7.89 -15.10
C LEU A 332 7.23 8.63 -13.79
N ALA A 333 8.03 8.45 -12.73
CA ALA A 333 7.92 9.26 -11.52
C ALA A 333 8.30 10.74 -11.75
N ILE A 334 9.20 11.01 -12.71
CA ILE A 334 9.68 12.36 -13.00
C ILE A 334 8.54 13.28 -13.49
N PRO A 335 7.76 12.93 -14.53
CA PRO A 335 6.64 13.77 -14.94
C PRO A 335 5.56 13.86 -13.84
N LEU A 336 5.34 12.80 -13.07
CA LEU A 336 4.41 12.84 -11.93
C LEU A 336 4.90 13.77 -10.81
N PHE A 337 6.21 13.90 -10.61
CA PHE A 337 6.78 14.83 -9.64
C PHE A 337 6.54 16.30 -10.04
N PHE A 338 6.75 16.65 -11.31
CA PHE A 338 6.58 18.04 -11.78
C PHE A 338 5.13 18.42 -12.05
N PHE A 339 4.33 17.51 -12.61
CA PHE A 339 2.94 17.77 -13.01
C PHE A 339 1.89 17.19 -12.05
N GLY A 340 2.31 16.50 -10.98
CA GLY A 340 1.42 15.77 -10.06
C GLY A 340 0.31 16.63 -9.47
N GLU A 341 0.63 17.86 -9.06
CA GLU A 341 -0.36 18.80 -8.51
C GLU A 341 -1.47 19.10 -9.52
N ARG A 342 -1.11 19.39 -10.78
CA ARG A 342 -2.07 19.67 -11.86
C ARG A 342 -2.90 18.44 -12.22
N ILE A 343 -2.26 17.27 -12.27
CA ILE A 343 -2.91 15.99 -12.55
C ILE A 343 -3.94 15.72 -11.46
N ARG A 344 -3.58 15.89 -10.18
CA ARG A 344 -4.48 15.67 -9.05
C ARG A 344 -5.69 16.61 -9.07
N HIS A 345 -5.49 17.91 -9.32
CA HIS A 345 -6.59 18.87 -9.44
C HIS A 345 -7.54 18.56 -10.61
N THR A 346 -6.99 18.13 -11.75
CA THR A 346 -7.82 17.74 -12.90
C THR A 346 -8.60 16.46 -12.61
N THR A 347 -7.93 15.51 -11.96
CA THR A 347 -8.48 14.19 -11.66
C THR A 347 -9.51 14.24 -10.53
N SER A 348 -9.40 15.18 -9.58
CA SER A 348 -10.42 15.38 -8.53
C SER A 348 -11.76 15.85 -9.08
N LEU A 349 -11.78 16.46 -10.27
CA LEU A 349 -13.02 16.87 -10.94
C LEU A 349 -13.71 15.71 -11.67
N TRP A 350 -13.08 14.54 -11.75
CA TRP A 350 -13.68 13.40 -12.42
C TRP A 350 -14.83 12.84 -11.58
N LYS A 351 -15.99 12.68 -12.24
CA LYS A 351 -17.25 12.21 -11.63
C LYS A 351 -17.14 10.83 -10.96
N ILE A 352 -16.10 10.06 -11.27
CA ILE A 352 -15.80 8.76 -10.64
C ILE A 352 -15.55 8.91 -9.12
N VAL A 353 -15.01 10.05 -8.65
CA VAL A 353 -14.81 10.32 -7.21
C VAL A 353 -16.09 10.85 -6.55
N LEU A 354 -16.96 11.54 -7.31
CA LEU A 354 -18.14 12.24 -6.80
C LEU A 354 -19.38 11.35 -6.68
N ARG A 355 -19.31 10.09 -7.10
CA ARG A 355 -20.39 9.11 -6.92
C ARG A 355 -20.19 8.39 -5.58
N ASN A 356 -20.25 9.16 -4.51
CA ASN A 356 -20.31 8.67 -3.13
C ASN A 356 -21.66 9.05 -2.53
#